data_AF-A0A550GLX7-F1
#
_entry.id   AF-A0A550GLX7-F1
#
_cell.length_a   1.000
_cell.length_b   1.000
_cell.length_c   1.000
_cell.angle_alpha   90.00
_cell.angle_beta   90.00
_cell.angle_gamma   90.00
#
_symmetry.space_group_name_H-M   'P 1'
#
loop_
_entity.id
_entity.type
_entity.pdbx_description
1 polymer ?
#
loop_
_entity_poly.entity_id
_entity_poly.type
_entity_poly.pdbx_seq_one_letter_code
_entity_poly.pdbx_strand_id
1 'polypeptide(L)'
;MPYIKMEKRSKYKNVVENLVNILKTLPPEEIDGELNYVITKILKEIYPLRYFHINKAIGVLECIKLEYYRRVAAPYEDLKIKESGDVKA
;
A
#
# COMPACT_ATOMS: atom_id res chain seq x y z
N MET A 1 6.07 -1.64 12.02
CA MET A 1 4.88 -1.17 11.27
C MET A 1 3.97 -0.38 12.20
N PRO A 2 3.56 0.86 11.88
CA PRO A 2 2.70 1.67 12.76
C PRO A 2 1.23 1.23 12.63
N TYR A 3 0.89 0.09 13.24
CA TYR A 3 -0.49 -0.39 13.24
C TYR A 3 -1.40 0.55 14.04
N ILE A 4 -2.58 0.85 13.47
CA ILE A 4 -3.66 1.47 14.23
C ILE A 4 -4.54 0.39 14.87
N LYS A 5 -5.06 0.70 16.06
CA LYS A 5 -6.01 -0.16 16.78
C LYS A 5 -7.26 -0.43 15.94
N MET A 6 -7.89 -1.59 16.11
CA MET A 6 -9.00 -2.04 15.26
C MET A 6 -10.20 -1.10 15.31
N GLU A 7 -10.54 -0.59 16.50
CA GLU A 7 -11.60 0.38 16.73
C GLU A 7 -11.40 1.69 15.97
N LYS A 8 -10.16 2.05 15.61
CA LYS A 8 -9.85 3.25 14.81
C LYS A 8 -9.99 3.02 13.30
N ARG A 9 -10.16 1.78 12.84
CA ARG A 9 -10.26 1.44 11.41
C ARG A 9 -11.66 1.68 10.84
N SER A 10 -12.69 1.55 11.68
CA SER A 10 -14.11 1.63 11.29
C SER A 10 -14.43 2.91 10.51
N LYS A 11 -13.90 4.05 10.96
CA LYS A 11 -14.12 5.37 10.32
C LYS A 11 -13.55 5.48 8.90
N TYR A 12 -12.64 4.60 8.50
CA TYR A 12 -12.07 4.58 7.15
C TYR A 12 -12.72 3.55 6.24
N LYS A 13 -13.46 2.58 6.80
CA LYS A 13 -13.93 1.40 6.07
C LYS A 13 -14.69 1.77 4.80
N ASN A 14 -15.79 2.52 4.94
CA ASN A 14 -16.65 2.86 3.81
C ASN A 14 -15.93 3.72 2.77
N VAL A 15 -15.08 4.65 3.22
CA VAL A 15 -14.33 5.55 2.31
C VAL A 15 -13.31 4.77 1.49
N VAL A 16 -12.57 3.86 2.15
CA VAL A 16 -11.59 3.00 1.48
C VAL A 16 -12.29 2.00 0.55
N GLU A 17 -13.41 1.41 0.97
CA GLU A 17 -14.21 0.51 0.11
C GLU A 17 -14.70 1.23 -1.14
N ASN A 18 -15.21 2.46 -1.01
CA ASN A 18 -15.63 3.26 -2.16
C ASN A 18 -14.46 3.57 -3.11
N LEU A 19 -13.30 3.98 -2.57
CA LEU A 19 -12.10 4.21 -3.38
C LEU A 19 -11.67 2.94 -4.11
N VAL A 20 -11.65 1.79 -3.43
CA VAL A 20 -11.31 0.50 -4.05
C VAL A 20 -12.28 0.16 -5.17
N ASN A 21 -13.58 0.42 -4.99
CA ASN A 21 -14.58 0.16 -6.02
C ASN A 21 -14.36 1.04 -7.26
N ILE A 22 -13.97 2.31 -7.09
CA ILE A 22 -13.60 3.20 -8.20
C ILE A 22 -12.36 2.64 -8.93
N LEU A 23 -11.32 2.27 -8.19
CA LEU A 23 -10.09 1.77 -8.81
C LEU A 23 -10.28 0.44 -9.55
N LYS A 24 -11.24 -0.39 -9.11
CA LYS A 24 -11.58 -1.66 -9.78
C LYS A 24 -12.28 -1.51 -11.12
N THR A 25 -12.86 -0.34 -11.42
CA THR A 25 -13.49 -0.11 -12.74
C THR A 25 -12.47 0.25 -13.82
N LEU A 26 -11.23 0.52 -13.43
CA LEU A 26 -10.17 0.94 -14.34
C LEU A 26 -9.48 -0.25 -15.00
N PRO A 27 -8.93 -0.06 -16.22
CA PRO A 27 -8.08 -1.06 -16.81
C PRO A 27 -6.77 -1.20 -16.00
N PRO A 28 -6.19 -2.41 -15.89
CA PRO A 28 -5.02 -2.66 -15.05
C PRO A 28 -3.82 -1.72 -15.28
N GLU A 29 -3.60 -1.31 -16.53
CA GLU A 29 -2.52 -0.41 -16.94
C GLU A 29 -2.66 1.02 -16.40
N GLU A 30 -3.86 1.46 -15.99
CA GLU A 30 -4.10 2.80 -15.44
C GLU A 30 -4.01 2.85 -13.91
N ILE A 31 -4.14 1.70 -13.24
CA ILE A 31 -4.22 1.61 -11.77
C ILE A 31 -2.99 2.24 -11.10
N ASP A 32 -1.81 2.04 -11.68
CA ASP A 32 -0.55 2.54 -11.12
C ASP A 32 -0.51 4.08 -11.06
N GLY A 33 -0.99 4.75 -12.11
CA GLY A 33 -1.06 6.21 -12.18
C GLY A 33 -2.04 6.78 -11.16
N GLU A 34 -3.21 6.18 -11.03
CA GLU A 34 -4.26 6.59 -10.10
C GLU A 34 -3.83 6.38 -8.64
N LEU A 35 -3.23 5.24 -8.31
CA LEU A 35 -2.68 4.99 -6.98
C LEU A 35 -1.59 6.00 -6.62
N ASN A 36 -0.69 6.30 -7.57
CA ASN A 36 0.35 7.31 -7.35
C ASN A 36 -0.26 8.70 -7.06
N TYR A 37 -1.27 9.11 -7.83
CA TYR A 37 -1.97 10.37 -7.60
C TYR A 37 -2.64 10.42 -6.22
N VAL A 38 -3.43 9.40 -5.88
CA VAL A 38 -4.19 9.34 -4.62
C VAL A 38 -3.25 9.39 -3.42
N ILE A 39 -2.21 8.56 -3.40
CA ILE A 39 -1.25 8.49 -2.29
C ILE A 39 -0.48 9.81 -2.18
N THR A 40 0.02 10.34 -3.29
CA THR A 40 0.74 11.62 -3.30
C THR A 40 -0.13 12.77 -2.81
N LYS A 41 -1.39 12.83 -3.24
CA LYS A 41 -2.35 13.83 -2.79
C LYS A 41 -2.60 13.73 -1.28
N ILE A 42 -2.85 12.53 -0.75
CA ILE A 42 -3.03 12.30 0.69
C ILE A 42 -1.81 12.81 1.48
N LEU A 43 -0.60 12.48 1.03
CA LEU A 43 0.62 12.90 1.73
C LEU A 43 0.79 14.42 1.71
N LYS A 44 0.53 15.08 0.57
CA LYS A 44 0.61 16.54 0.43
C LYS A 44 -0.37 17.29 1.34
N GLU A 45 -1.57 16.73 1.56
CA GLU A 45 -2.59 17.39 2.39
C GLU A 45 -2.40 17.13 3.90
N ILE A 46 -1.80 16.00 4.28
CA ILE A 46 -1.62 15.64 5.69
C ILE A 46 -0.32 16.21 6.28
N TYR A 47 0.75 16.25 5.48
CA TYR A 47 2.08 16.64 5.94
C TYR A 47 2.44 18.08 5.53
N PRO A 48 2.75 18.97 6.48
CA PRO A 48 3.25 20.31 6.15
C PRO A 48 4.57 20.25 5.36
N LEU A 49 4.78 21.20 4.44
CA LEU A 49 5.98 21.26 3.60
C LEU A 49 7.24 21.63 4.41
N ARG A 50 7.81 20.63 5.07
CA ARG A 50 9.08 20.70 5.80
C ARG A 50 9.81 19.37 5.63
N TYR A 51 11.12 19.44 5.50
CA TYR A 51 11.97 18.24 5.31
C TYR A 51 11.71 17.14 6.34
N PHE A 52 11.50 17.52 7.62
CA PHE A 52 11.11 16.60 8.68
C PHE A 52 9.87 15.75 8.35
N HIS A 53 8.81 16.37 7.82
CA HIS A 53 7.59 15.65 7.47
C HIS A 53 7.73 14.86 6.17
N ILE A 54 8.53 15.35 5.21
CA ILE A 54 8.87 14.60 4.00
C ILE A 54 9.57 13.29 4.39
N ASN A 55 10.61 13.34 5.22
CA ASN A 55 11.29 12.14 5.71
C ASN A 55 10.36 11.20 6.46
N LYS A 56 9.43 11.74 7.25
CA LYS A 56 8.43 10.94 7.95
C LYS A 56 7.46 10.24 6.99
N ALA A 57 6.98 10.94 5.96
CA ALA A 57 6.12 10.38 4.93
C ALA A 57 6.82 9.25 4.17
N ILE A 58 8.07 9.47 3.76
CA ILE A 58 8.89 8.44 3.10
C ILE A 58 9.08 7.22 4.01
N GLY A 59 9.37 7.42 5.30
CA GLY A 59 9.51 6.31 6.25
C GLY A 59 8.22 5.48 6.41
N VAL A 60 7.04 6.12 6.35
CA VAL A 60 5.75 5.41 6.37
C VAL A 60 5.54 4.60 5.08
N LEU A 61 5.85 5.17 3.90
CA LEU A 61 5.76 4.46 2.63
C LEU A 61 6.70 3.24 2.59
N GLU A 62 7.92 3.38 3.09
CA GLU A 62 8.87 2.27 3.22
C GLU A 62 8.33 1.14 4.10
N CYS A 63 7.71 1.49 5.23
CA CYS A 63 7.04 0.52 6.08
C CYS A 63 5.88 -0.18 5.37
N ILE A 64 5.06 0.55 4.59
CA ILE A 64 3.95 -0.02 3.81
C ILE A 64 4.46 -1.01 2.76
N LYS A 65 5.50 -0.64 2.01
CA LYS A 65 6.15 -1.51 1.01
C LYS A 65 6.63 -2.82 1.64
N LEU A 66 7.38 -2.73 2.74
CA LEU A 66 7.91 -3.90 3.44
C LEU A 66 6.81 -4.82 3.99
N GLU A 67 5.72 -4.23 4.52
CA GLU A 67 4.58 -5.00 5.02
C GLU A 67 3.84 -5.71 3.88
N TYR A 68 3.62 -5.03 2.75
CA TYR A 68 3.00 -5.65 1.56
C TYR A 68 3.85 -6.81 1.05
N TYR A 69 5.17 -6.61 0.93
CA TYR A 69 6.08 -7.69 0.52
C TYR A 69 6.00 -8.88 1.47
N ARG A 70 6.14 -8.65 2.79
CA ARG A 70 6.13 -9.72 3.80
C ARG A 70 4.79 -10.47 3.91
N ARG A 71 3.66 -9.79 3.72
CA ARG A 71 2.32 -10.33 4.01
C ARG A 71 1.56 -10.77 2.76
N VAL A 72 1.97 -10.30 1.59
CA VAL A 72 1.28 -10.59 0.30
C VAL A 72 2.24 -11.24 -0.68
N ALA A 73 3.39 -10.62 -0.97
CA ALA A 73 4.32 -11.15 -1.95
C ALA A 73 4.98 -12.46 -1.48
N ALA A 74 5.56 -12.50 -0.28
CA ALA A 74 6.27 -13.67 0.22
C ALA A 74 5.38 -14.95 0.28
N PRO A 75 4.13 -14.92 0.77
CA PRO A 75 3.25 -16.09 0.69
C PRO A 75 2.92 -16.52 -0.75
N TYR A 76 2.84 -15.58 -1.68
CA TYR A 76 2.64 -15.88 -3.09
C TYR A 76 3.90 -16.51 -3.72
N GLU A 77 5.09 -16.02 -3.38
CA GLU A 77 6.37 -16.59 -3.78
C GLU A 77 6.52 -18.02 -3.24
N ASP A 78 6.18 -18.28 -1.97
CA ASP A 78 6.18 -19.62 -1.38
C ASP A 78 5.26 -20.59 -2.15
N LEU A 79 4.10 -20.10 -2.62
CA LEU A 79 3.21 -20.87 -3.49
C LEU A 79 3.88 -21.17 -4.84
N LYS A 80 4.52 -20.17 -5.46
CA LYS A 80 5.22 -20.35 -6.73
C LYS A 80 6.41 -21.28 -6.64
N ILE A 81 7.13 -21.28 -5.53
CA ILE A 81 8.20 -22.25 -5.25
C ILE A 81 7.64 -23.68 -5.22
N LYS A 82 6.48 -23.92 -4.62
CA LYS A 82 5.83 -25.24 -4.60
C LYS A 82 5.36 -25.67 -6.00
N GLU A 83 4.87 -24.73 -6.80
CA GLU A 83 4.33 -25.00 -8.15
C GLU A 83 5.42 -25.20 -9.20
N SER A 84 6.50 -24.41 -9.16
CA SER A 84 7.50 -24.30 -10.23
C SER A 84 8.91 -24.73 -9.82
N GLY A 85 9.10 -25.10 -8.56
CA GLY A 85 10.42 -25.34 -7.97
C GLY A 85 11.05 -24.05 -7.46
N ASP A 86 11.91 -24.18 -6.45
CA ASP A 86 12.76 -23.08 -5.99
C ASP A 86 13.86 -22.81 -7.02
N VAL A 87 14.34 -21.57 -7.12
CA VAL A 87 15.45 -21.17 -8.01
C VAL A 87 16.81 -21.68 -7.49
N LYS A 88 16.81 -22.44 -6.39
CA LYS A 88 18.05 -22.97 -5.79
C LYS A 88 18.72 -23.99 -6.71
N ALA A 89 20.04 -23.81 -6.85
CA ALA A 89 20.98 -24.85 -7.27
C ALA A 89 21.11 -25.95 -6.20
#